data_AF-A0A920MRL5-F1
#
_entry.id   AF-A0A920MRL5-F1
#
_cell.length_a   1.000
_cell.length_b   1.000
_cell.length_c   1.000
_cell.angle_alpha   90.00
_cell.angle_beta   90.00
_cell.angle_gamma   90.00
#
_symmetry.space_group_name_H-M   'P 1'
#
loop_
_entity.id
_entity.type
_entity.pdbx_description
1 polymer ?
#
loop_
_entity_poly.entity_id
_entity_poly.type
_entity_poly.pdbx_seq_one_letter_code
_entity_poly.pdbx_strand_id
1 'polypeptide(L)' 'MWVYIIGIFLQIVKTVVIGIPPTILSPFEVIGPVFDQPVVINEFLANNETINTDEEGEYDDWVELFNKLRYRH' A
#
# COMPACT_ATOMS: atom_id res chain seq x y z
N MET A 1 -14.13 -29.65 15.51
CA MET A 1 -13.24 -30.55 14.72
C MET A 1 -13.88 -30.98 13.41
N TRP A 2 -15.03 -31.67 13.42
CA TRP A 2 -15.72 -32.11 12.20
C TRP A 2 -16.14 -30.98 11.25
N VAL A 3 -16.66 -29.88 11.79
CA VAL A 3 -17.05 -28.68 11.01
C VAL A 3 -15.84 -28.00 10.34
N TYR A 4 -14.68 -28.08 10.99
CA TYR A 4 -13.42 -27.49 10.51
C TYR A 4 -12.83 -28.29 9.34
N ILE A 5 -12.87 -29.62 9.45
CA ILE A 5 -12.43 -30.54 8.38
C ILE A 5 -13.30 -30.37 7.13
N ILE A 6 -14.63 -30.25 7.30
CA ILE A 6 -15.56 -29.98 6.20
C ILE A 6 -15.25 -28.61 5.55
N GLY A 7 -14.99 -27.59 6.36
CA GLY A 7 -14.61 -26.25 5.87
C GLY A 7 -13.34 -26.26 5.00
N ILE A 8 -12.27 -26.92 5.47
CA ILE A 8 -11.02 -27.06 4.71
C ILE A 8 -11.24 -27.82 3.41
N PHE A 9 -11.98 -28.92 3.45
CA PHE A 9 -12.27 -29.72 2.26
C PHE A 9 -13.04 -28.91 1.21
N LEU A 10 -14.08 -28.17 1.61
CA LEU A 10 -14.84 -27.30 0.72
C LEU A 10 -13.98 -26.17 0.14
N GLN A 11 -13.05 -25.62 0.93
CA GLN A 11 -12.14 -24.59 0.47
C GLN A 11 -11.20 -25.12 -0.62
N ILE A 12 -10.62 -26.31 -0.42
CA ILE A 12 -9.73 -26.97 -1.39
C ILE A 12 -10.47 -27.24 -2.70
N VAL A 13 -11.70 -27.77 -2.63
CA VAL A 13 -12.50 -28.08 -3.83
C VAL A 13 -12.82 -26.81 -4.62
N LYS A 14 -13.19 -25.71 -3.96
CA LYS A 14 -13.45 -24.42 -4.62
C LYS A 14 -12.21 -23.86 -5.32
N THR A 15 -11.04 -23.95 -4.70
CA THR A 15 -9.77 -23.48 -5.27
C THR A 15 -9.39 -24.30 -6.52
N VAL A 16 -9.52 -25.62 -6.47
CA VAL A 16 -9.13 -26.52 -7.59
C VAL A 16 -10.09 -26.44 -8.77
N VAL A 17 -11.40 -26.26 -8.52
CA VAL A 17 -12.43 -26.26 -9.59
C VAL A 17 -12.59 -24.88 -10.25
N ILE A 18 -12.43 -23.79 -9.49
CA ILE A 18 -12.76 -22.43 -9.94
C ILE A 18 -11.48 -21.62 -10.27
N GLY A 19 -10.29 -22.18 -10.01
CA GLY A 19 -9.01 -21.56 -10.33
C GLY A 19 -8.69 -20.30 -9.52
N ILE A 20 -9.43 -20.04 -8.44
CA ILE A 20 -9.18 -18.92 -7.54
C ILE A 20 -8.03 -19.31 -6.61
N PRO A 21 -6.89 -18.61 -6.61
CA PRO A 21 -5.77 -18.94 -5.73
C PRO A 21 -6.17 -18.78 -4.25
N PRO A 22 -5.57 -19.57 -3.34
CA PRO A 22 -5.89 -19.51 -1.92
C PRO A 22 -5.23 -18.29 -1.27
N THR A 23 -5.81 -17.10 -1.48
CA THR A 23 -5.34 -15.85 -0.83
C THR A 23 -6.09 -15.52 0.46
N ILE A 24 -7.04 -16.33 0.91
CA ILE A 24 -7.83 -16.04 2.12
C ILE A 24 -7.22 -16.70 3.37
N LEU A 25 -5.95 -16.37 3.67
CA LEU A 25 -5.34 -16.55 5.00
C LEU A 25 -4.33 -15.43 5.33
N SER A 26 -4.47 -14.23 4.76
CA SER A 26 -3.75 -13.06 5.31
C SER A 26 -4.56 -12.48 6.47
N PRO A 27 -3.96 -12.19 7.65
CA PRO A 27 -4.66 -11.58 8.79
C PRO A 27 -5.17 -10.17 8.51
N PHE A 28 -4.94 -9.64 7.30
CA PHE A 28 -5.63 -8.48 6.76
C PHE A 28 -6.15 -8.83 5.37
N GLU A 29 -7.45 -8.67 5.17
CA GLU A 29 -8.08 -8.67 3.86
C GLU A 29 -8.04 -7.23 3.36
N VAL A 30 -7.37 -6.98 2.23
CA VAL A 30 -7.57 -5.72 1.52
C VAL A 30 -8.96 -5.78 0.89
N ILE A 31 -9.96 -5.32 1.63
CA ILE A 31 -11.40 -5.43 1.30
C ILE A 31 -11.84 -4.55 0.12
N GLY A 32 -10.92 -4.02 -0.68
CA GLY A 32 -11.24 -3.16 -1.82
C GLY A 32 -10.06 -2.94 -2.76
N PRO A 33 -10.28 -2.35 -3.95
CA PRO A 33 -9.18 -1.92 -4.81
C PRO A 33 -8.29 -0.93 -4.06
N VAL A 34 -6.99 -1.22 -3.98
CA VAL A 34 -5.99 -0.21 -3.60
C VAL A 34 -5.91 0.74 -4.79
N PHE A 35 -6.57 1.88 -4.67
CA PHE A 35 -6.39 2.94 -5.64
C PHE A 35 -5.01 3.56 -5.44
N ASP A 36 -4.33 3.83 -6.54
CA ASP A 36 -3.14 4.69 -6.55
C ASP A 36 -3.46 5.95 -5.75
N GLN A 37 -2.67 6.19 -4.70
CA GLN A 37 -2.83 7.39 -3.91
C GLN A 37 -2.45 8.58 -4.77
N PRO A 38 -3.30 9.62 -4.81
CA PRO A 38 -3.06 10.76 -5.67
C PRO A 38 -1.89 11.62 -5.19
N VAL A 39 -1.62 11.58 -3.88
CA VAL A 39 -0.46 12.21 -3.27
C VAL A 39 0.67 11.20 -3.27
N VAL A 40 1.80 11.57 -3.89
CA VAL A 40 3.02 10.78 -3.94
C VAL A 40 4.18 11.56 -3.34
N ILE A 41 5.22 10.86 -2.90
CA ILE A 41 6.51 11.47 -2.58
C ILE A 41 7.21 11.77 -3.91
N ASN A 42 7.54 13.03 -4.17
CA ASN A 42 8.26 13.46 -5.37
C ASN A 42 9.78 13.52 -5.16
N GLU A 43 10.21 14.00 -3.99
CA GLU A 43 11.61 14.07 -3.59
C GLU A 43 11.78 13.76 -2.11
N PHE A 44 12.98 13.31 -1.73
CA PHE A 44 13.34 12.97 -0.35
C PHE A 44 14.82 13.27 -0.10
N LEU A 45 15.11 13.97 1.00
CA LEU A 45 16.45 14.40 1.40
C LEU A 45 16.63 14.27 2.91
N ALA A 46 17.31 13.20 3.36
CA ALA A 46 17.50 12.84 4.78
C ALA A 46 18.89 13.18 5.36
N ASN A 47 19.68 13.96 4.61
CA ASN A 47 20.95 14.52 5.09
C ASN A 47 21.23 15.80 4.29
N ASN A 48 20.38 16.78 4.54
CA ASN A 48 20.50 18.07 3.90
C ASN A 48 21.62 18.86 4.59
N GLU A 49 22.65 19.24 3.84
CA GLU A 49 23.75 20.06 4.39
C GLU A 49 23.93 21.36 3.60
N THR A 50 23.31 21.47 2.41
CA THR A 50 23.64 22.53 1.44
C THR A 50 22.51 22.94 0.50
N ILE A 51 21.37 22.25 0.46
CA ILE A 51 20.39 22.44 -0.63
C ILE A 51 19.26 23.37 -0.20
N ASN A 52 18.42 22.93 0.75
CA ASN A 52 17.26 23.68 1.21
C ASN A 52 17.49 24.13 2.64
N THR A 53 17.08 25.35 2.99
CA THR A 53 17.05 25.80 4.38
C THR A 53 15.64 26.25 4.74
N ASP A 54 15.31 26.20 6.02
CA ASP A 54 14.10 26.84 6.56
C ASP A 54 14.26 28.37 6.69
N GLU A 55 13.34 29.02 7.41
CA GLU A 55 13.33 30.48 7.60
C GLU A 55 14.45 30.95 8.55
N GLU A 56 14.96 30.04 9.37
CA GLU A 56 16.01 30.21 10.36
C GLU A 56 17.41 29.90 9.81
N GLY A 57 17.48 29.29 8.62
CA GLY A 57 18.73 28.92 7.93
C GLY A 57 19.25 27.53 8.31
N GLU A 58 18.43 26.69 8.94
CA GLU A 58 18.78 25.33 9.33
C GLU A 58 18.54 24.35 8.18
N TYR A 59 19.35 23.30 8.11
CA TYR A 59 19.26 22.27 7.08
C TYR A 59 18.60 21.01 7.64
N ASP A 60 17.26 21.02 7.64
CA ASP A 60 16.48 19.87 8.10
C ASP A 60 16.25 18.82 7.01
N ASP A 61 15.92 17.62 7.49
CA ASP A 61 15.39 16.55 6.65
C ASP A 61 14.10 16.99 5.96
N TRP A 62 13.97 16.64 4.69
CA TRP A 62 12.89 17.15 3.85
C TRP A 62 12.29 16.08 2.94
N VAL A 63 10.98 16.20 2.72
CA VAL A 63 10.22 15.38 1.77
C VAL A 63 9.26 16.26 0.97
N GLU A 64 9.23 16.08 -0.34
CA GLU A 64 8.26 16.75 -1.21
C GLU A 64 7.06 15.86 -1.49
N LEU A 65 5.86 16.43 -1.34
CA LEU A 65 4.61 15.76 -1.70
C LEU A 65 4.02 16.36 -2.98
N PHE A 66 3.66 15.50 -3.92
CA PHE A 66 3.02 15.88 -5.17
C PHE A 66 1.61 15.31 -5.29
N ASN A 67 0.62 16.16 -5.54
CA ASN A 67 -0.76 15.75 -5.79
C ASN A 67 -1.06 15.62 -7.28
N LYS A 68 -1.06 14.37 -7.78
CA LYS A 68 -1.36 14.01 -9.18
C LYS A 68 -2.77 14.41 -9.64
N LEU A 69 -3.76 14.48 -8.74
CA LEU A 69 -5.14 14.82 -9.12
C LEU A 69 -5.35 16.30 -9.42
N ARG A 70 -4.38 17.16 -9.13
CA ARG A 70 -4.47 18.60 -9.41
C ARG A 70 -4.03 18.98 -10.83
N TYR A 71 -3.52 18.03 -11.64
CA TYR A 71 -3.15 18.26 -13.04
C TYR A 71 -4.29 17.88 -14.01
N ARG A 72 -5.43 18.56 -13.91
CA ARG A 72 -6.38 18.67 -15.03
C ARG A 72 -6.39 20.11 -15.53
N HIS A 73 -5.86 20.32 -16.73
CA HIS A 73 -6.23 21.46 -17.57
C HIS A 73 -7.65 21.28 -18.11
#